data_AF-A0A9X7IZV6-F1
#
_entry.id   AF-A0A9X7IZV6-F1
#
_cell.length_a   1.000
_cell.length_b   1.000
_cell.length_c   1.000
_cell.angle_alpha   90.00
_cell.angle_beta   90.00
_cell.angle_gamma   90.00
#
_symmetry.space_group_name_H-M   'P 1'
#
loop_
_entity.id
_entity.type
_entity.pdbx_description
1 polymer ?
#
loop_
_entity_poly.entity_id
_entity_poly.type
_entity_poly.pdbx_seq_one_letter_code
_entity_poly.pdbx_strand_id
1 'polypeptide(L)'
;MPKKALLSVSDKTGLVDLARGLVELGWELISTGGTARTLTGAGLPVTEVAAVTGFPEILDGRVKTLHPKIHGGILARPTPEHLAQLQEQGIQTIDLVVVNLYPFRETITRPGVTPEEAIENIDIGGPTMVRAAAKNHERVAVVVDPASYSEVLAELREKGDLSLATRRRLAAAAFAHTAAYDAAIAAYFQRLIRNEEPFPVHFILSGEKVQDLRYGENPHQQAAFYRLASVPPGSLAGARQLQGKELSYNNLMDLDAAWNLACDFKEPVAAIIKHTNPCGVARATTLSQAYRLAYAADPVSAFGGIVALNRTVDAATAREMTEIFLEAVIAPDFTPEALEILKSKPNLRLLAAGERAAYRVQEYQVRPVSGGFLVQEPDYHVLDPAHLKVVTARKPEEREREDLLFAWQVVKHVKSNAIVVAKDGVTLGIGAGQMNRVGAARIALEQAGARAKGAVLASDAFFPFSDTVALAAEAGITAIIQPGGSVRDEESIKAADAGGIAMVFTGIRHFRH
;
A
#
# COMPACT_ATOMS: atom_id res chain seq x y z
N MET A 1 3.20 -7.01 48.78
CA MET A 1 4.36 -6.36 48.16
C MET A 1 3.84 -5.38 47.12
N PRO A 2 4.48 -4.22 46.92
CA PRO A 2 4.10 -3.31 45.84
C PRO A 2 4.26 -4.00 44.48
N LYS A 3 3.36 -3.67 43.53
CA LYS A 3 3.44 -4.18 42.16
C LYS A 3 4.64 -3.57 41.44
N LYS A 4 5.25 -4.31 40.53
CA LYS A 4 6.45 -3.86 39.81
C LYS A 4 6.19 -3.67 38.33
N ALA A 5 6.67 -2.55 37.79
CA ALA A 5 6.65 -2.25 36.37
C ALA A 5 8.08 -2.27 35.81
N LEU A 6 8.33 -3.08 34.78
CA LEU A 6 9.59 -3.08 34.03
C LEU A 6 9.44 -2.23 32.77
N LEU A 7 10.18 -1.12 32.70
CA LEU A 7 10.12 -0.15 31.60
C LEU A 7 11.44 -0.20 30.82
N SER A 8 11.41 -0.59 29.55
CA SER A 8 12.56 -0.65 28.66
C SER A 8 12.13 -0.29 27.24
N VAL A 9 12.12 1.01 26.93
CA VAL A 9 11.62 1.55 25.66
C VAL A 9 12.73 2.20 24.85
N SER A 10 12.64 2.22 23.53
CA SER A 10 13.45 3.06 22.64
C SER A 10 12.82 4.44 22.45
N ASP A 11 11.54 4.47 22.06
CA ASP A 11 10.74 5.68 21.98
C ASP A 11 10.28 6.11 23.38
N LYS A 12 10.63 7.33 23.77
CA LYS A 12 10.35 7.91 25.10
C LYS A 12 9.05 8.69 25.16
N THR A 13 8.29 8.76 24.06
CA THR A 13 7.01 9.48 23.99
C THR A 13 6.08 9.05 25.14
N GLY A 14 5.63 10.02 25.95
CA GLY A 14 4.72 9.78 27.08
C GLY A 14 5.29 8.95 28.25
N LEU A 15 6.56 8.53 28.21
CA LEU A 15 7.15 7.62 29.20
C LEU A 15 7.12 8.19 30.62
N VAL A 16 7.50 9.47 30.76
CA VAL A 16 7.60 10.11 32.08
C VAL A 16 6.23 10.23 32.74
N ASP A 17 5.19 10.53 31.96
CA ASP A 17 3.83 10.66 32.48
C ASP A 17 3.24 9.31 32.88
N LEU A 18 3.52 8.26 32.08
CA LEU A 18 3.21 6.88 32.46
C LEU A 18 3.87 6.51 33.79
N ALA A 19 5.18 6.71 33.89
CA ALA A 19 5.97 6.33 35.05
C ALA A 19 5.56 7.10 36.32
N ARG A 20 5.28 8.41 36.19
CA ARG A 20 4.77 9.22 37.31
C ARG A 20 3.42 8.70 37.79
N GLY A 21 2.49 8.42 36.88
CA GLY A 21 1.18 7.84 37.23
C GLY A 21 1.29 6.48 37.93
N LEU A 22 2.25 5.64 37.52
CA LEU A 22 2.52 4.36 38.18
C LEU A 22 3.06 4.55 39.61
N VAL A 23 4.01 5.48 39.81
CA VAL A 23 4.56 5.79 41.14
C VAL A 23 3.50 6.36 42.07
N GLU A 24 2.63 7.25 41.58
CA GLU A 24 1.47 7.78 42.32
C GLU A 24 0.53 6.66 42.81
N LEU A 25 0.41 5.58 42.03
CA LEU A 25 -0.37 4.39 42.36
C LEU A 25 0.40 3.38 43.24
N GLY A 26 1.62 3.70 43.68
CA GLY A 26 2.43 2.86 44.56
C GLY A 26 3.19 1.73 43.85
N TRP A 27 3.40 1.83 42.53
CA TRP A 27 4.20 0.86 41.78
C TRP A 27 5.70 1.13 41.92
N GLU A 28 6.50 0.08 42.00
CA GLU A 28 7.95 0.16 41.90
C GLU A 28 8.38 0.08 40.42
N LEU A 29 9.28 0.98 40.01
CA LEU A 29 9.81 1.00 38.66
C LEU A 29 11.13 0.25 38.58
N ILE A 30 11.24 -0.66 37.61
CA ILE A 30 12.47 -1.32 37.18
C ILE A 30 12.77 -0.83 35.77
N SER A 31 14.02 -0.47 35.46
CA SER A 31 14.36 0.02 34.12
C SER A 31 15.79 -0.28 33.68
N THR A 32 16.08 -0.06 32.40
CA THR A 32 17.37 -0.34 31.75
C THR A 32 18.01 0.93 31.19
N GLY A 33 19.33 1.03 31.29
CA GLY A 33 20.19 1.98 30.55
C GLY A 33 19.59 3.37 30.33
N GLY A 34 19.31 3.72 29.07
CA GLY A 34 18.77 5.04 28.70
C GLY A 34 17.36 5.33 29.21
N THR A 35 16.52 4.31 29.43
CA THR A 35 15.20 4.49 30.04
C THR A 35 15.32 4.87 31.51
N ALA A 36 16.19 4.18 32.26
CA ALA A 36 16.46 4.48 33.66
C ALA A 36 17.01 5.92 33.83
N ARG A 37 17.93 6.35 32.96
CA ARG A 37 18.45 7.73 32.95
C ARG A 37 17.35 8.77 32.72
N THR A 38 16.45 8.52 31.77
CA THR A 38 15.32 9.44 31.46
C THR A 38 14.40 9.61 32.68
N LEU A 39 14.06 8.50 33.33
CA LEU A 39 13.17 8.50 34.49
C LEU A 39 13.83 9.13 35.73
N THR A 40 15.09 8.83 35.98
CA THR A 40 15.87 9.42 37.08
C THR A 40 16.05 10.92 36.89
N GLY A 41 16.32 11.38 35.66
CA GLY A 41 16.40 12.79 35.32
C GLY A 41 15.09 13.55 35.52
N ALA A 42 13.95 12.86 35.49
CA ALA A 42 12.64 13.41 35.83
C ALA A 42 12.31 13.32 37.34
N GLY A 43 13.26 12.91 38.18
CA GLY A 43 13.10 12.80 39.63
C GLY A 43 12.30 11.59 40.10
N LEU A 44 12.11 10.57 39.24
CA LEU A 44 11.34 9.38 39.60
C LEU A 44 12.25 8.28 40.20
N PRO A 45 11.80 7.58 41.25
CA PRO A 45 12.55 6.47 41.84
C PRO A 45 12.53 5.27 40.89
N VAL A 46 13.70 4.78 40.51
CA VAL A 46 13.87 3.65 39.58
C VAL A 46 14.95 2.71 40.09
N THR A 47 14.66 1.41 40.07
CA THR A 47 15.67 0.36 40.27
C THR A 47 16.22 -0.07 38.92
N GLU A 48 17.54 -0.03 38.75
CA GLU A 48 18.14 -0.53 37.52
C GLU A 48 18.08 -2.07 37.45
N VAL A 49 17.90 -2.61 36.24
CA VAL A 49 17.90 -4.06 36.01
C VAL A 49 19.19 -4.71 36.52
N ALA A 50 20.35 -4.07 36.39
CA ALA A 50 21.62 -4.60 36.90
C ALA A 50 21.61 -4.80 38.43
N ALA A 51 20.91 -3.92 39.18
CA ALA A 51 20.73 -4.07 40.62
C ALA A 51 19.79 -5.24 40.97
N VAL A 52 18.76 -5.47 40.15
CA VAL A 52 17.86 -6.63 40.32
C VAL A 52 18.60 -7.93 40.01
N THR A 53 19.35 -7.98 38.91
CA THR A 53 20.01 -9.20 38.46
C THR A 53 21.25 -9.52 39.29
N GLY A 54 22.00 -8.50 39.70
CA GLY A 54 23.38 -8.63 40.20
C GLY A 54 24.39 -8.88 39.06
N PHE A 55 24.00 -8.61 37.81
CA PHE A 55 24.82 -8.85 36.62
C PHE A 55 24.90 -7.57 35.77
N PRO A 56 26.11 -7.15 35.35
CA PRO A 56 26.28 -5.92 34.58
C PRO A 56 25.78 -6.06 33.13
N GLU A 57 25.56 -4.93 32.47
CA GLU A 57 25.36 -4.88 31.02
C GLU A 57 26.68 -5.21 30.30
N ILE A 58 26.67 -6.17 29.38
CA ILE A 58 27.86 -6.61 28.63
C ILE A 58 27.61 -6.63 27.12
N LEU A 59 28.68 -6.75 26.32
CA LEU A 59 28.64 -6.84 24.86
C LEU A 59 27.88 -5.65 24.24
N ASP A 60 28.24 -4.44 24.66
CA ASP A 60 27.66 -3.18 24.20
C ASP A 60 26.13 -3.12 24.32
N GLY A 61 25.60 -3.75 25.38
CA GLY A 61 24.17 -3.73 25.69
C GLY A 61 23.32 -4.81 25.04
N ARG A 62 23.95 -5.75 24.32
CA ARG A 62 23.29 -6.93 23.75
C ARG A 62 22.74 -7.86 24.84
N VAL A 63 23.41 -7.95 25.98
CA VAL A 63 23.00 -8.83 27.09
C VAL A 63 22.84 -8.00 28.36
N LYS A 64 21.59 -7.63 28.65
CA LYS A 64 21.20 -6.87 29.85
C LYS A 64 19.97 -7.41 30.58
N THR A 65 18.94 -7.83 29.84
CA THR A 65 17.65 -8.29 30.40
C THR A 65 17.43 -9.80 30.28
N LEU A 66 18.29 -10.50 29.53
CA LEU A 66 18.24 -11.96 29.32
C LEU A 66 18.70 -12.71 30.57
N HIS A 67 17.96 -12.57 31.67
CA HIS A 67 18.33 -13.09 32.97
C HIS A 67 17.14 -13.76 33.68
N PRO A 68 17.33 -14.89 34.40
CA PRO A 68 16.26 -15.59 35.10
C PRO A 68 15.52 -14.74 36.14
N LYS A 69 16.20 -13.82 36.83
CA LYS A 69 15.54 -12.89 37.76
C LYS A 69 14.54 -11.94 37.09
N ILE A 70 14.70 -11.65 35.80
CA ILE A 70 13.75 -10.84 35.03
C ILE A 70 12.66 -11.76 34.48
N HIS A 71 13.05 -12.79 33.71
CA HIS A 71 12.08 -13.65 33.04
C HIS A 71 11.28 -14.54 34.00
N GLY A 72 11.85 -14.97 35.12
CA GLY A 72 11.14 -15.68 36.20
C GLY A 72 10.07 -14.78 36.84
N GLY A 73 10.40 -13.52 37.11
CA GLY A 73 9.45 -12.52 37.61
C GLY A 73 8.29 -12.26 36.65
N ILE A 74 8.54 -12.34 35.34
CA ILE A 74 7.51 -12.19 34.29
C ILE A 74 6.71 -13.49 34.07
N LEU A 75 7.35 -14.67 34.03
CA LEU A 75 6.74 -15.93 33.58
C LEU A 75 6.12 -16.76 34.70
N ALA A 76 6.41 -16.47 35.96
CA ALA A 76 5.79 -17.20 37.06
C ALA A 76 4.27 -17.08 37.01
N ARG A 77 3.59 -18.22 37.13
CA ARG A 77 2.14 -18.29 37.27
C ARG A 77 1.76 -18.06 38.73
N PRO A 78 0.53 -17.62 39.03
CA PRO A 78 0.05 -17.47 40.40
C PRO A 78 -0.32 -18.85 41.02
N THR A 79 0.59 -19.82 40.98
CA THR A 79 0.43 -21.13 41.63
C THR A 79 1.39 -21.26 42.82
N PRO A 80 1.03 -22.03 43.86
CA PRO A 80 1.90 -22.22 45.03
C PRO A 80 3.31 -22.69 44.68
N GLU A 81 3.43 -23.57 43.69
CA GLU A 81 4.71 -24.16 43.27
C GLU A 81 5.62 -23.09 42.64
N HIS A 82 5.09 -22.28 41.72
CA HIS A 82 5.86 -21.22 41.07
C HIS A 82 6.26 -20.14 42.09
N LEU A 83 5.37 -19.78 43.02
CA LEU A 83 5.67 -18.77 44.04
C LEU A 83 6.73 -19.26 45.03
N ALA A 84 6.71 -20.54 45.41
CA ALA A 84 7.75 -21.15 46.22
C ALA A 84 9.12 -21.12 45.52
N GLN A 85 9.17 -21.44 44.22
CA GLN A 85 10.39 -21.35 43.42
C GLN A 85 10.92 -19.92 43.31
N LEU A 86 10.04 -18.94 43.11
CA LEU A 86 10.46 -17.53 43.11
C LEU A 86 11.08 -17.14 44.46
N GLN A 87 10.47 -17.55 45.57
CA GLN A 87 10.97 -17.25 46.90
C GLN A 87 12.32 -17.91 47.17
N GLU A 88 12.48 -19.20 46.84
CA GLU A 88 13.74 -19.94 47.00
C GLU A 88 14.89 -19.29 46.23
N GLN A 89 14.60 -18.78 45.02
CA GLN A 89 15.59 -18.17 44.14
C GLN A 89 15.76 -16.65 44.35
N GLY A 90 15.04 -16.06 45.31
CA GLY A 90 15.08 -14.61 45.57
C GLY A 90 14.60 -13.77 44.39
N ILE A 91 13.64 -14.27 43.61
CA ILE A 91 13.08 -13.61 42.42
C ILE A 91 11.77 -12.91 42.80
N GLN A 92 11.63 -11.65 42.40
CA GLN A 92 10.42 -10.87 42.63
C GLN A 92 9.52 -10.89 41.39
N THR A 93 8.20 -10.78 41.58
CA THR A 93 7.24 -10.71 40.49
C THR A 93 7.30 -9.37 39.75
N ILE A 94 7.02 -9.42 38.45
CA ILE A 94 6.83 -8.24 37.59
C ILE A 94 5.41 -8.32 37.04
N ASP A 95 4.65 -7.25 37.19
CA ASP A 95 3.19 -7.21 36.92
C ASP A 95 2.84 -6.39 35.68
N LEU A 96 3.72 -5.45 35.30
CA LEU A 96 3.61 -4.66 34.08
C LEU A 96 4.96 -4.65 33.35
N VAL A 97 4.93 -4.87 32.04
CA VAL A 97 6.10 -4.76 31.16
C VAL A 97 5.78 -3.72 30.08
N VAL A 98 6.57 -2.66 30.02
CA VAL A 98 6.44 -1.59 29.02
C VAL A 98 7.68 -1.58 28.15
N VAL A 99 7.54 -2.03 26.91
CA VAL A 99 8.65 -2.23 25.97
C VAL A 99 8.20 -1.87 24.56
N ASN A 100 8.84 -0.88 23.94
CA ASN A 100 8.84 -0.71 22.50
C ASN A 100 10.24 -0.99 21.97
N LEU A 101 10.32 -1.63 20.81
CA LEU A 101 11.54 -2.25 20.28
C LEU A 101 12.49 -1.21 19.69
N TYR A 102 13.70 -1.63 19.35
CA TYR A 102 14.62 -0.78 18.58
C TYR A 102 13.99 -0.42 17.22
N PRO A 103 14.21 0.79 16.70
CA PRO A 103 13.56 1.29 15.50
C PRO A 103 14.21 0.69 14.23
N PHE A 104 14.17 -0.64 14.09
CA PHE A 104 14.79 -1.38 13.00
C PHE A 104 14.20 -0.95 11.65
N ARG A 105 12.87 -0.79 11.57
CA ARG A 105 12.15 -0.36 10.36
C ARG A 105 12.58 1.03 9.91
N GLU A 106 12.68 1.97 10.85
CA GLU A 106 13.14 3.33 10.60
C GLU A 106 14.63 3.32 10.20
N THR A 107 15.41 2.43 10.79
CA THR A 107 16.84 2.29 10.48
C THR A 107 17.07 1.82 9.05
N ILE A 108 16.39 0.76 8.61
CA ILE A 108 16.57 0.19 7.26
C ILE A 108 15.99 1.07 6.13
N THR A 109 15.18 2.07 6.47
CA THR A 109 14.63 3.03 5.49
C THR A 109 15.49 4.28 5.34
N ARG A 110 16.51 4.47 6.19
CA ARG A 110 17.45 5.60 6.10
C ARG A 110 18.37 5.44 4.88
N PRO A 111 18.57 6.53 4.09
CA PRO A 111 19.55 6.52 3.02
C PRO A 111 20.96 6.20 3.54
N GLY A 112 21.66 5.28 2.87
CA GLY A 112 23.06 4.95 3.15
C GLY A 112 23.30 4.08 4.39
N VAL A 113 22.26 3.49 5.00
CA VAL A 113 22.44 2.55 6.11
C VAL A 113 23.25 1.33 5.66
N THR A 114 24.25 0.96 6.47
CA THR A 114 25.10 -0.21 6.21
C THR A 114 24.46 -1.50 6.74
N PRO A 115 24.84 -2.68 6.21
CA PRO A 115 24.39 -3.95 6.75
C PRO A 115 24.71 -4.14 8.24
N GLU A 116 25.88 -3.67 8.66
CA GLU A 116 26.34 -3.72 10.03
C GLU A 116 25.44 -2.86 10.94
N GLU A 117 25.12 -1.63 10.55
CA GLU A 117 24.21 -0.76 11.29
C GLU A 117 22.79 -1.35 11.40
N ALA A 118 22.29 -1.98 10.33
CA ALA A 118 21.00 -2.66 10.38
C ALA A 118 21.02 -3.83 11.38
N ILE A 119 22.06 -4.66 11.35
CA ILE A 119 22.21 -5.81 12.25
C ILE A 119 22.29 -5.39 13.72
N GLU A 120 23.00 -4.30 14.05
CA GLU A 120 23.08 -3.79 15.42
C GLU A 120 21.73 -3.26 15.96
N ASN A 121 20.78 -2.93 15.07
CA ASN A 121 19.44 -2.48 15.44
C ASN A 121 18.42 -3.63 15.60
N ILE A 122 18.87 -4.89 15.52
CA ILE A 122 18.05 -6.05 15.82
C ILE A 122 18.01 -6.26 17.34
N ASP A 123 16.85 -6.02 17.95
CA ASP A 123 16.63 -6.17 19.38
C ASP A 123 16.37 -7.65 19.74
N ILE A 124 17.10 -8.17 20.72
CA ILE A 124 16.91 -9.53 21.25
C ILE A 124 16.16 -9.49 22.59
N GLY A 125 16.56 -8.57 23.48
CA GLY A 125 16.03 -8.48 24.83
C GLY A 125 14.56 -8.01 24.84
N GLY A 126 14.25 -7.00 24.03
CA GLY A 126 12.90 -6.44 23.90
C GLY A 126 11.88 -7.51 23.50
N PRO A 127 12.02 -8.20 22.35
CA PRO A 127 11.06 -9.21 21.91
C PRO A 127 10.93 -10.36 22.91
N THR A 128 12.02 -10.76 23.56
CA THR A 128 12.00 -11.81 24.59
C THR A 128 11.15 -11.41 25.79
N MET A 129 11.28 -10.17 26.29
CA MET A 129 10.46 -9.65 27.39
C MET A 129 8.99 -9.49 26.98
N VAL A 130 8.73 -8.94 25.79
CA VAL A 130 7.37 -8.75 25.26
C VAL A 130 6.63 -10.08 25.14
N ARG A 131 7.28 -11.09 24.53
CA ARG A 131 6.70 -12.44 24.37
C ARG A 131 6.47 -13.12 25.71
N ALA A 132 7.40 -12.97 26.66
CA ALA A 132 7.25 -13.55 28.00
C ALA A 132 6.05 -12.97 28.75
N ALA A 133 5.88 -11.63 28.70
CA ALA A 133 4.77 -10.95 29.35
C ALA A 133 3.42 -11.27 28.67
N ALA A 134 3.38 -11.25 27.33
CA ALA A 134 2.19 -11.60 26.56
C ALA A 134 1.76 -13.06 26.78
N LYS A 135 2.72 -14.00 26.87
CA LYS A 135 2.44 -15.40 27.22
C LYS A 135 1.75 -15.52 28.59
N ASN A 136 2.19 -14.71 29.56
CA ASN A 136 1.68 -14.78 30.94
C ASN A 136 0.61 -13.71 31.25
N HIS A 137 -0.20 -13.34 30.24
CA HIS A 137 -1.20 -12.28 30.33
C HIS A 137 -2.30 -12.49 31.37
N GLU A 138 -2.46 -13.71 31.90
CA GLU A 138 -3.37 -13.95 33.03
C GLU A 138 -2.96 -13.11 34.25
N ARG A 139 -1.66 -12.91 34.46
CA ARG A 139 -1.08 -12.12 35.55
C ARG A 139 -0.43 -10.82 35.09
N VAL A 140 0.32 -10.83 34.00
CA VAL A 140 1.20 -9.72 33.58
C VAL A 140 0.55 -8.90 32.47
N ALA A 141 0.56 -7.58 32.60
CA ALA A 141 0.21 -6.69 31.49
C ALA A 141 1.45 -6.34 30.66
N VAL A 142 1.28 -6.22 29.35
CA VAL A 142 2.36 -5.84 28.43
C VAL A 142 1.92 -4.66 27.57
N VAL A 143 2.71 -3.61 27.50
CA VAL A 143 2.39 -2.42 26.70
C VAL A 143 3.54 -2.13 25.74
N VAL A 144 3.23 -2.18 24.45
CA VAL A 144 4.22 -2.00 23.37
C VAL A 144 4.09 -0.70 22.59
N ASP A 145 3.01 0.05 22.83
CA ASP A 145 2.68 1.29 22.11
C ASP A 145 2.38 2.42 23.11
N PRO A 146 3.08 3.56 23.03
CA PRO A 146 2.79 4.77 23.80
C PRO A 146 1.33 5.23 23.75
N ALA A 147 0.61 5.00 22.64
CA ALA A 147 -0.78 5.38 22.50
C ALA A 147 -1.71 4.69 23.53
N SER A 148 -1.28 3.56 24.11
CA SER A 148 -2.03 2.83 25.13
C SER A 148 -1.79 3.33 26.55
N TYR A 149 -0.82 4.23 26.79
CA TYR A 149 -0.42 4.62 28.16
C TYR A 149 -1.55 5.29 28.95
N SER A 150 -2.31 6.17 28.31
CA SER A 150 -3.41 6.91 28.94
C SER A 150 -4.56 5.99 29.38
N GLU A 151 -4.98 5.07 28.50
CA GLU A 151 -6.03 4.09 28.77
C GLU A 151 -5.62 3.14 29.91
N VAL A 152 -4.36 2.65 29.88
CA VAL A 152 -3.81 1.78 30.91
C VAL A 152 -3.79 2.48 32.27
N LEU A 153 -3.30 3.72 32.33
CA LEU A 153 -3.31 4.49 33.57
C LEU A 153 -4.72 4.78 34.08
N ALA A 154 -5.65 5.10 33.18
CA ALA A 154 -7.03 5.38 33.55
C ALA A 154 -7.68 4.15 34.23
N GLU A 155 -7.54 2.96 33.62
CA GLU A 155 -8.10 1.74 34.22
C GLU A 155 -7.41 1.38 35.54
N LEU A 156 -6.08 1.54 35.64
CA LEU A 156 -5.35 1.33 36.89
C LEU A 156 -5.81 2.28 38.01
N ARG A 157 -6.07 3.55 37.69
CA ARG A 157 -6.57 4.54 38.67
C ARG A 157 -8.00 4.21 39.12
N GLU A 158 -8.85 3.76 38.20
CA GLU A 158 -10.25 3.45 38.48
C GLU A 158 -10.39 2.15 39.30
N LYS A 159 -9.67 1.10 38.91
CA LYS A 159 -9.91 -0.27 39.40
C LYS A 159 -8.79 -0.83 40.29
N GLY A 160 -7.64 -0.16 40.36
CA GLY A 160 -6.43 -0.64 41.05
C GLY A 160 -5.69 -1.78 40.32
N ASP A 161 -6.27 -2.31 39.24
CA ASP A 161 -5.68 -3.32 38.38
C ASP A 161 -6.28 -3.28 36.98
N LEU A 162 -5.59 -3.89 36.02
CA LEU A 162 -6.13 -4.10 34.68
C LEU A 162 -7.07 -5.31 34.66
N SER A 163 -8.15 -5.24 33.90
CA SER A 163 -9.01 -6.39 33.69
C SER A 163 -8.30 -7.48 32.86
N LEU A 164 -8.77 -8.73 32.98
CA LEU A 164 -8.30 -9.81 32.10
C LEU A 164 -8.56 -9.51 30.62
N ALA A 165 -9.67 -8.83 30.31
CA ALA A 165 -10.00 -8.41 28.95
C ALA A 165 -8.94 -7.43 28.40
N THR A 166 -8.53 -6.44 29.20
CA THR A 166 -7.46 -5.50 28.84
C THR A 166 -6.13 -6.23 28.65
N ARG A 167 -5.74 -7.12 29.57
CA ARG A 167 -4.49 -7.89 29.44
C ARG A 167 -4.48 -8.78 28.20
N ARG A 168 -5.61 -9.40 27.82
CA ARG A 168 -5.73 -10.17 26.58
C ARG A 168 -5.57 -9.30 25.34
N ARG A 169 -6.21 -8.13 25.30
CA ARG A 169 -6.05 -7.16 24.20
C ARG A 169 -4.60 -6.72 24.05
N LEU A 170 -3.96 -6.37 25.16
CA LEU A 170 -2.56 -5.98 25.24
C LEU A 170 -1.62 -7.11 24.79
N ALA A 171 -1.88 -8.36 25.20
CA ALA A 171 -1.10 -9.51 24.77
C ALA A 171 -1.24 -9.80 23.26
N ALA A 172 -2.44 -9.65 22.70
CA ALA A 172 -2.65 -9.75 21.26
C ALA A 172 -1.86 -8.68 20.49
N ALA A 173 -1.89 -7.43 20.96
CA ALA A 173 -1.10 -6.34 20.39
C ALA A 173 0.41 -6.61 20.50
N ALA A 174 0.88 -7.15 21.63
CA ALA A 174 2.28 -7.50 21.85
C ALA A 174 2.79 -8.58 20.88
N PHE A 175 2.05 -9.67 20.69
CA PHE A 175 2.44 -10.70 19.73
C PHE A 175 2.39 -10.20 18.29
N ALA A 176 1.38 -9.39 17.93
CA ALA A 176 1.31 -8.75 16.62
C ALA A 176 2.52 -7.83 16.39
N HIS A 177 2.93 -7.05 17.39
CA HIS A 177 4.10 -6.17 17.32
C HIS A 177 5.39 -6.96 17.06
N THR A 178 5.63 -8.06 17.79
CA THR A 178 6.82 -8.91 17.55
C THR A 178 6.77 -9.63 16.20
N ALA A 179 5.60 -10.11 15.77
CA ALA A 179 5.47 -10.74 14.45
C ALA A 179 5.77 -9.75 13.32
N ALA A 180 5.31 -8.51 13.47
CA ALA A 180 5.55 -7.45 12.50
C ALA A 180 7.02 -6.99 12.50
N TYR A 181 7.70 -7.05 13.65
CA TYR A 181 9.13 -6.78 13.79
C TYR A 181 9.98 -7.86 13.08
N ASP A 182 9.71 -9.13 13.37
CA ASP A 182 10.42 -10.26 12.74
C ASP A 182 10.16 -10.33 11.23
N ALA A 183 8.95 -9.97 10.77
CA ALA A 183 8.64 -9.86 9.34
C ALA A 183 9.51 -8.80 8.64
N ALA A 184 9.79 -7.68 9.30
CA ALA A 184 10.66 -6.63 8.74
C ALA A 184 12.12 -7.10 8.66
N ILE A 185 12.60 -7.82 9.67
CA ILE A 185 13.94 -8.44 9.67
C ILE A 185 14.05 -9.47 8.54
N ALA A 186 13.07 -10.37 8.41
CA ALA A 186 13.05 -11.37 7.35
C ALA A 186 13.06 -10.73 5.94
N ALA A 187 12.24 -9.69 5.73
CA ALA A 187 12.22 -8.95 4.47
C ALA A 187 13.56 -8.25 4.17
N TYR A 188 14.23 -7.72 5.19
CA TYR A 188 15.56 -7.13 5.04
C TYR A 188 16.60 -8.16 4.57
N PHE A 189 16.67 -9.32 5.22
CA PHE A 189 17.60 -10.39 4.81
C PHE A 189 17.26 -10.96 3.42
N GLN A 190 15.98 -11.06 3.06
CA GLN A 190 15.59 -11.48 1.70
C GLN A 190 16.14 -10.53 0.64
N ARG A 191 16.15 -9.21 0.89
CA ARG A 191 16.68 -8.23 -0.06
C ARG A 191 18.18 -8.41 -0.30
N LEU A 192 18.94 -8.87 0.69
CA LEU A 192 20.38 -9.13 0.55
C LEU A 192 20.68 -10.26 -0.44
N ILE A 193 19.77 -11.23 -0.57
CA ILE A 193 19.92 -12.40 -1.45
C ILE A 193 19.02 -12.37 -2.70
N ARG A 194 18.33 -11.25 -2.96
CA ARG A 194 17.30 -11.17 -4.01
C ARG A 194 17.79 -11.53 -5.42
N ASN A 195 19.07 -11.27 -5.71
CA ASN A 195 19.66 -11.60 -7.02
C ASN A 195 19.84 -13.12 -7.22
N GLU A 196 19.97 -13.87 -6.13
CA GLU A 196 20.09 -15.32 -6.12
C GLU A 196 18.71 -15.98 -5.99
N GLU A 197 17.85 -15.40 -5.15
CA GLU A 197 16.50 -15.88 -4.88
C GLU A 197 15.47 -14.73 -4.99
N PRO A 198 14.88 -14.51 -6.19
CA PRO A 198 13.97 -13.38 -6.43
C PRO A 198 12.66 -13.42 -5.63
N PHE A 199 12.21 -14.63 -5.28
CA PHE A 199 11.00 -14.87 -4.50
C PHE A 199 11.37 -15.65 -3.24
N PRO A 200 11.04 -15.17 -2.03
CA PRO A 200 11.40 -15.86 -0.80
C PRO A 200 10.70 -17.22 -0.68
N VAL A 201 11.40 -18.24 -0.16
CA VAL A 201 10.78 -19.50 0.31
C VAL A 201 9.62 -19.23 1.29
N HIS A 202 9.78 -18.25 2.19
CA HIS A 202 8.75 -17.85 3.15
C HIS A 202 8.27 -16.43 2.89
N PHE A 203 7.09 -16.30 2.30
CA PHE A 203 6.48 -15.00 2.02
C PHE A 203 5.65 -14.52 3.22
N ILE A 204 6.09 -13.43 3.87
CA ILE A 204 5.41 -12.85 5.05
C ILE A 204 4.79 -11.51 4.67
N LEU A 205 3.46 -11.45 4.68
CA LEU A 205 2.71 -10.20 4.49
C LEU A 205 2.30 -9.63 5.84
N SER A 206 2.83 -8.46 6.18
CA SER A 206 2.51 -7.73 7.42
C SER A 206 2.00 -6.33 7.10
N GLY A 207 0.92 -5.92 7.76
CA GLY A 207 0.32 -4.61 7.60
C GLY A 207 -0.38 -4.12 8.88
N GLU A 208 -0.56 -2.81 8.97
CA GLU A 208 -1.23 -2.12 10.06
C GLU A 208 -2.62 -1.69 9.61
N LYS A 209 -3.63 -1.95 10.44
CA LYS A 209 -5.01 -1.52 10.14
C LYS A 209 -5.07 0.00 10.18
N VAL A 210 -5.54 0.61 9.09
CA VAL A 210 -5.76 2.05 8.99
C VAL A 210 -7.17 2.40 9.46
N GLN A 211 -8.17 1.68 8.94
CA GLN A 211 -9.57 1.88 9.28
C GLN A 211 -10.40 0.63 9.00
N ASP A 212 -11.48 0.46 9.75
CA ASP A 212 -12.57 -0.42 9.35
C ASP A 212 -13.32 0.23 8.18
N LEU A 213 -13.82 -0.59 7.25
CA LEU A 213 -14.63 -0.13 6.13
C LEU A 213 -16.08 -0.49 6.39
N ARG A 214 -17.01 0.34 5.92
CA ARG A 214 -18.45 0.14 6.12
C ARG A 214 -18.92 -1.25 5.70
N TYR A 215 -18.36 -1.76 4.60
CA TYR A 215 -18.50 -3.12 4.08
C TYR A 215 -17.40 -3.38 3.04
N GLY A 216 -17.28 -4.62 2.57
CA GLY A 216 -16.38 -5.05 1.50
C GLY A 216 -16.88 -4.64 0.12
N GLU A 217 -16.71 -5.50 -0.87
CA GLU A 217 -17.22 -5.23 -2.22
C GLU A 217 -18.75 -5.14 -2.24
N ASN A 218 -19.42 -5.90 -1.36
CA ASN A 218 -20.87 -5.94 -1.20
C ASN A 218 -21.30 -5.68 0.26
N PRO A 219 -22.51 -5.12 0.51
CA PRO A 219 -22.95 -4.70 1.85
C PRO A 219 -22.95 -5.77 2.96
N HIS A 220 -23.06 -7.05 2.61
CA HIS A 220 -23.09 -8.16 3.57
C HIS A 220 -21.69 -8.63 3.99
N GLN A 221 -20.63 -8.11 3.37
CA GLN A 221 -19.23 -8.47 3.64
C GLN A 221 -18.61 -7.42 4.56
N GLN A 222 -17.91 -7.85 5.61
CA GLN A 222 -17.10 -6.94 6.44
C GLN A 222 -15.74 -6.70 5.77
N ALA A 223 -15.15 -5.51 5.96
CA ALA A 223 -13.83 -5.19 5.43
C ALA A 223 -13.08 -4.16 6.27
N ALA A 224 -11.77 -4.09 6.06
CA ALA A 224 -10.89 -3.09 6.65
C ALA A 224 -9.76 -2.77 5.68
N PHE A 225 -9.20 -1.56 5.77
CA PHE A 225 -8.04 -1.15 4.99
C PHE A 225 -6.78 -1.27 5.84
N TYR A 226 -5.75 -1.90 5.27
CA TYR A 226 -4.44 -2.08 5.89
C TYR A 226 -3.36 -1.40 5.05
N ARG A 227 -2.38 -0.80 5.70
CA ARG A 227 -1.16 -0.26 5.08
C ARG A 227 0.03 -1.15 5.38
N LEU A 228 0.98 -1.24 4.46
CA LEU A 228 2.26 -1.89 4.72
C LEU A 228 3.11 -1.04 5.66
N ALA A 229 4.08 -1.66 6.34
CA ALA A 229 4.99 -0.95 7.26
C ALA A 229 5.81 0.15 6.56
N SER A 230 6.22 -0.09 5.32
CA SER A 230 6.87 0.91 4.46
C SER A 230 5.89 1.32 3.38
N VAL A 231 5.34 2.53 3.51
CA VAL A 231 4.41 3.10 2.52
C VAL A 231 5.20 3.92 1.49
N PRO A 232 5.16 3.54 0.20
CA PRO A 232 5.80 4.32 -0.85
C PRO A 232 5.25 5.76 -0.93
N PRO A 233 6.10 6.78 -1.12
CA PRO A 233 5.63 8.13 -1.44
C PRO A 233 4.79 8.15 -2.72
N GLY A 234 3.67 8.90 -2.70
CA GLY A 234 2.74 8.96 -3.82
C GLY A 234 1.95 7.68 -4.06
N SER A 235 1.68 6.89 -3.01
CA SER A 235 0.79 5.72 -3.07
C SER A 235 -0.56 6.00 -2.41
N LEU A 236 -1.59 5.24 -2.78
CA LEU A 236 -2.92 5.36 -2.17
C LEU A 236 -2.89 5.17 -0.65
N ALA A 237 -2.06 4.24 -0.16
CA ALA A 237 -1.95 3.97 1.27
C ALA A 237 -1.34 5.12 2.09
N GLY A 238 -0.62 6.04 1.43
CA GLY A 238 -0.10 7.27 2.04
C GLY A 238 -0.95 8.50 1.76
N ALA A 239 -2.03 8.36 0.99
CA ALA A 239 -2.83 9.50 0.56
C ALA A 239 -3.62 10.10 1.74
N ARG A 240 -3.65 11.43 1.81
CA ARG A 240 -4.43 12.17 2.80
C ARG A 240 -5.80 12.47 2.22
N GLN A 241 -6.85 12.07 2.93
CA GLN A 241 -8.20 12.49 2.61
C GLN A 241 -8.42 13.94 3.09
N LEU A 242 -8.66 14.85 2.14
CA LEU A 242 -8.81 16.29 2.42
C LEU A 242 -10.26 16.70 2.67
N GLN A 243 -11.23 16.00 2.07
CA GLN A 243 -12.66 16.18 2.33
C GLN A 243 -13.45 14.91 1.98
N GLY A 244 -14.75 14.93 2.23
CA GLY A 244 -15.70 13.94 1.75
C GLY A 244 -16.06 12.88 2.79
N LYS A 245 -16.94 11.95 2.40
CA LYS A 245 -17.36 10.82 3.24
C LYS A 245 -16.22 9.81 3.41
N GLU A 246 -16.39 8.88 4.35
CA GLU A 246 -15.51 7.71 4.45
C GLU A 246 -15.41 6.95 3.11
N LEU A 247 -14.22 6.42 2.85
CA LEU A 247 -13.92 5.60 1.67
C LEU A 247 -14.53 4.21 1.80
N SER A 248 -15.22 3.75 0.76
CA SER A 248 -15.64 2.35 0.66
C SER A 248 -14.52 1.46 0.11
N TYR A 249 -14.70 0.14 0.22
CA TYR A 249 -13.81 -0.84 -0.42
C TYR A 249 -13.65 -0.60 -1.93
N ASN A 250 -14.77 -0.41 -2.63
CA ASN A 250 -14.77 -0.16 -4.07
C ASN A 250 -14.11 1.18 -4.41
N ASN A 251 -14.27 2.21 -3.56
CA ASN A 251 -13.55 3.48 -3.77
C ASN A 251 -12.04 3.26 -3.73
N LEU A 252 -11.52 2.48 -2.76
CA LEU A 252 -10.09 2.20 -2.67
C LEU A 252 -9.58 1.42 -3.89
N MET A 253 -10.32 0.42 -4.37
CA MET A 253 -9.94 -0.31 -5.59
C MET A 253 -9.90 0.59 -6.83
N ASP A 254 -10.94 1.40 -7.03
CA ASP A 254 -11.04 2.29 -8.19
C ASP A 254 -10.04 3.43 -8.13
N LEU A 255 -9.78 4.00 -6.94
CA LEU A 255 -8.74 5.00 -6.72
C LEU A 255 -7.35 4.44 -7.03
N ASP A 256 -7.04 3.22 -6.60
CA ASP A 256 -5.75 2.58 -6.91
C ASP A 256 -5.60 2.33 -8.42
N ALA A 257 -6.64 1.82 -9.08
CA ALA A 257 -6.64 1.62 -10.52
C ALA A 257 -6.47 2.95 -11.28
N ALA A 258 -7.21 3.99 -10.89
CA ALA A 258 -7.15 5.31 -11.51
C ALA A 258 -5.78 5.95 -11.34
N TRP A 259 -5.25 5.90 -10.12
CA TRP A 259 -3.96 6.49 -9.78
C TRP A 259 -2.81 5.81 -10.51
N ASN A 260 -2.80 4.47 -10.56
CA ASN A 260 -1.78 3.74 -11.28
C ASN A 260 -1.81 4.00 -12.79
N LEU A 261 -3.00 4.19 -13.39
CA LEU A 261 -3.13 4.59 -14.78
C LEU A 261 -2.56 5.99 -15.02
N ALA A 262 -2.99 6.98 -14.23
CA ALA A 262 -2.57 8.37 -14.41
C ALA A 262 -1.05 8.56 -14.23
N CYS A 263 -0.44 7.81 -13.31
CA CYS A 263 0.99 7.88 -13.05
C CYS A 263 1.88 7.28 -14.15
N ASP A 264 1.35 6.50 -15.10
CA ASP A 264 2.16 6.00 -16.23
C ASP A 264 2.41 7.11 -17.28
N PHE A 265 1.79 8.29 -17.14
CA PHE A 265 1.94 9.43 -18.06
C PHE A 265 2.84 10.53 -17.49
N LYS A 266 3.64 11.13 -18.38
CA LYS A 266 4.46 12.30 -18.05
C LYS A 266 3.72 13.60 -18.33
N GLU A 267 2.88 13.66 -19.35
CA GLU A 267 2.08 14.82 -19.73
C GLU A 267 0.87 14.97 -18.79
N PRO A 268 0.25 16.16 -18.65
CA PRO A 268 -1.00 16.29 -17.92
C PRO A 268 -2.05 15.31 -18.44
N VAL A 269 -2.53 14.42 -17.55
CA VAL A 269 -3.51 13.38 -17.88
C VAL A 269 -4.66 13.39 -16.88
N ALA A 270 -5.85 13.07 -17.38
CA ALA A 270 -7.00 12.71 -16.57
C ALA A 270 -7.46 11.30 -16.94
N ALA A 271 -7.70 10.49 -15.92
CA ALA A 271 -8.23 9.14 -16.05
C ALA A 271 -9.52 9.02 -15.23
N ILE A 272 -10.60 8.56 -15.85
CA ILE A 272 -11.88 8.31 -15.21
C ILE A 272 -12.11 6.81 -15.17
N ILE A 273 -12.21 6.25 -13.97
CA ILE A 273 -12.40 4.83 -13.71
C ILE A 273 -13.79 4.57 -13.16
N LYS A 274 -14.33 3.40 -13.54
CA LYS A 274 -15.49 2.79 -12.91
C LYS A 274 -15.31 1.29 -12.86
N HIS A 275 -15.44 0.69 -11.67
CA HIS A 275 -15.29 -0.77 -11.48
C HIS A 275 -13.93 -1.29 -12.02
N THR A 276 -12.86 -0.61 -11.65
CA THR A 276 -11.46 -0.90 -11.99
C THR A 276 -11.09 -0.83 -13.47
N ASN A 277 -12.00 -0.36 -14.33
CA ASN A 277 -11.75 -0.15 -15.75
C ASN A 277 -11.87 1.34 -16.12
N PRO A 278 -11.04 1.84 -17.04
CA PRO A 278 -11.20 3.19 -17.55
C PRO A 278 -12.44 3.29 -18.44
N CYS A 279 -13.25 4.31 -18.20
CA CYS A 279 -14.30 4.72 -19.14
C CYS A 279 -13.84 5.88 -20.03
N GLY A 280 -12.88 6.69 -19.56
CA GLY A 280 -12.30 7.77 -20.35
C GLY A 280 -10.92 8.17 -19.86
N VAL A 281 -9.97 8.30 -20.79
CA VAL A 281 -8.62 8.79 -20.52
C VAL A 281 -8.25 9.81 -21.58
N ALA A 282 -7.64 10.92 -21.16
CA ALA A 282 -7.10 11.90 -22.08
C ALA A 282 -5.85 12.57 -21.51
N ARG A 283 -4.89 12.84 -22.40
CA ARG A 283 -3.78 13.76 -22.13
C ARG A 283 -4.00 15.08 -22.86
N ALA A 284 -3.51 16.18 -22.29
CA ALA A 284 -3.58 17.50 -22.92
C ALA A 284 -2.47 18.42 -22.40
N THR A 285 -2.44 19.66 -22.88
CA THR A 285 -1.50 20.69 -22.39
C THR A 285 -1.86 21.21 -21.00
N THR A 286 -3.14 21.20 -20.64
CA THR A 286 -3.63 21.60 -19.32
C THR A 286 -4.47 20.50 -18.69
N LEU A 287 -4.49 20.46 -17.36
CA LEU A 287 -5.22 19.45 -16.62
C LEU A 287 -6.74 19.57 -16.79
N SER A 288 -7.26 20.80 -16.89
CA SER A 288 -8.68 21.06 -17.15
C SER A 288 -9.12 20.58 -18.53
N GLN A 289 -8.28 20.75 -19.55
CA GLN A 289 -8.54 20.23 -20.89
C GLN A 289 -8.49 18.70 -20.92
N ALA A 290 -7.49 18.10 -20.27
CA ALA A 290 -7.39 16.65 -20.14
C ALA A 290 -8.64 16.07 -19.48
N TYR A 291 -9.10 16.67 -18.37
CA TYR A 291 -10.32 16.25 -17.69
C TYR A 291 -11.56 16.32 -18.60
N ARG A 292 -11.77 17.45 -19.29
CA ARG A 292 -12.92 17.63 -20.17
C ARG A 292 -12.95 16.61 -21.31
N LEU A 293 -11.79 16.34 -21.91
CA LEU A 293 -11.66 15.35 -22.98
C LEU A 293 -11.88 13.92 -22.47
N ALA A 294 -11.33 13.58 -21.30
CA ALA A 294 -11.55 12.28 -20.67
C ALA A 294 -13.03 12.05 -20.33
N TYR A 295 -13.71 13.08 -19.82
CA TYR A 295 -15.16 13.03 -19.57
C TYR A 295 -15.97 12.84 -20.85
N ALA A 296 -15.63 13.57 -21.91
CA ALA A 296 -16.31 13.49 -23.21
C ALA A 296 -16.10 12.15 -23.95
N ALA A 297 -15.13 11.33 -23.52
CA ALA A 297 -14.90 10.00 -24.10
C ALA A 297 -16.13 9.08 -23.92
N ASP A 298 -16.65 9.02 -22.68
CA ASP A 298 -17.87 8.30 -22.29
C ASP A 298 -18.56 9.00 -21.10
N PRO A 299 -19.38 10.03 -21.36
CA PRO A 299 -20.01 10.82 -20.30
C PRO A 299 -21.05 10.02 -19.51
N VAL A 300 -21.64 8.97 -20.10
CA VAL A 300 -22.64 8.13 -19.45
C VAL A 300 -21.99 7.28 -18.37
N SER A 301 -20.89 6.60 -18.71
CA SER A 301 -20.15 5.78 -17.74
C SER A 301 -19.42 6.63 -16.71
N ALA A 302 -18.92 7.82 -17.09
CA ALA A 302 -18.20 8.73 -16.19
C ALA A 302 -19.06 9.27 -15.03
N PHE A 303 -20.39 9.23 -15.11
CA PHE A 303 -21.27 9.62 -14.01
C PHE A 303 -21.04 8.73 -12.78
N GLY A 304 -20.67 9.35 -11.65
CA GLY A 304 -20.28 8.65 -10.43
C GLY A 304 -18.92 7.96 -10.51
N GLY A 305 -18.11 8.30 -11.52
CA GLY A 305 -16.77 7.77 -11.69
C GLY A 305 -15.78 8.31 -10.65
N ILE A 306 -14.61 7.69 -10.63
CA ILE A 306 -13.46 8.11 -9.84
C ILE A 306 -12.41 8.68 -10.78
N VAL A 307 -11.89 9.86 -10.44
CA VAL A 307 -10.98 10.61 -11.30
C VAL A 307 -9.58 10.60 -10.71
N ALA A 308 -8.59 10.27 -11.53
CA ALA A 308 -7.18 10.48 -11.21
C ALA A 308 -6.55 11.51 -12.13
N LEU A 309 -5.75 12.39 -11.55
CA LEU A 309 -5.07 13.51 -12.21
C LEU A 309 -3.59 13.46 -11.82
N ASN A 310 -2.66 13.38 -12.78
CA ASN A 310 -1.23 13.23 -12.46
C ASN A 310 -0.51 14.55 -12.12
N ARG A 311 -1.26 15.62 -11.87
CA ARG A 311 -0.78 16.96 -11.51
C ARG A 311 -1.65 17.58 -10.43
N THR A 312 -1.09 18.54 -9.71
CA THR A 312 -1.82 19.33 -8.71
C THR A 312 -3.08 19.95 -9.32
N VAL A 313 -4.22 19.77 -8.66
CA VAL A 313 -5.51 20.28 -9.15
C VAL A 313 -5.59 21.78 -8.94
N ASP A 314 -5.78 22.51 -10.04
CA ASP A 314 -5.96 23.96 -10.07
C ASP A 314 -7.45 24.37 -10.08
N ALA A 315 -7.69 25.67 -9.91
CA ALA A 315 -9.05 26.22 -9.88
C ALA A 315 -9.83 25.97 -11.18
N ALA A 316 -9.17 25.96 -12.35
CA ALA A 316 -9.83 25.73 -13.63
C ALA A 316 -10.33 24.28 -13.72
N THR A 317 -9.49 23.32 -13.34
CA THR A 317 -9.83 21.90 -13.30
C THR A 317 -10.92 21.62 -12.26
N ALA A 318 -10.84 22.25 -11.09
CA ALA A 318 -11.84 22.14 -10.03
C ALA A 318 -13.24 22.56 -10.50
N ARG A 319 -13.37 23.66 -11.27
CA ARG A 319 -14.66 24.12 -11.80
C ARG A 319 -15.29 23.08 -12.72
N GLU A 320 -14.52 22.50 -13.66
CA GLU A 320 -15.02 21.46 -14.54
C GLU A 320 -15.55 20.25 -13.75
N MET A 321 -14.86 19.85 -12.68
CA MET A 321 -15.27 18.73 -11.83
C MET A 321 -16.55 18.98 -11.03
N THR A 322 -16.94 20.23 -10.82
CA THR A 322 -18.19 20.55 -10.10
C THR A 322 -19.46 20.40 -10.96
N GLU A 323 -19.32 20.32 -12.28
CA GLU A 323 -20.46 20.21 -13.19
C GLU A 323 -21.16 18.84 -13.14
N ILE A 324 -20.44 17.80 -12.69
CA ILE A 324 -20.96 16.42 -12.65
C ILE A 324 -20.87 15.79 -11.26
N PHE A 325 -21.54 14.65 -11.09
CA PHE A 325 -21.39 13.84 -9.89
C PHE A 325 -20.16 12.93 -10.02
N LEU A 326 -19.21 13.08 -9.09
CA LEU A 326 -18.01 12.26 -8.94
C LEU A 326 -18.00 11.64 -7.53
N GLU A 327 -17.56 10.40 -7.42
CA GLU A 327 -17.46 9.70 -6.13
C GLU A 327 -16.16 10.08 -5.38
N ALA A 328 -15.04 10.14 -6.10
CA ALA A 328 -13.74 10.49 -5.56
C ALA A 328 -12.79 11.07 -6.62
N VAL A 329 -11.83 11.88 -6.18
CA VAL A 329 -10.72 12.43 -6.98
C VAL A 329 -9.39 12.19 -6.25
N ILE A 330 -8.38 11.72 -6.98
CA ILE A 330 -7.01 11.56 -6.48
C ILE A 330 -6.02 12.31 -7.36
N ALA A 331 -5.11 13.04 -6.71
CA ALA A 331 -4.08 13.84 -7.35
C ALA A 331 -2.83 13.92 -6.45
N PRO A 332 -1.67 14.40 -6.95
CA PRO A 332 -0.53 14.70 -6.09
C PRO A 332 -0.92 15.67 -4.97
N ASP A 333 -1.60 16.76 -5.31
CA ASP A 333 -2.11 17.75 -4.35
C ASP A 333 -3.23 18.60 -4.96
N PHE A 334 -3.76 19.55 -4.19
CA PHE A 334 -4.78 20.51 -4.60
C PHE A 334 -4.37 21.93 -4.19
N THR A 335 -4.57 22.89 -5.09
CA THR A 335 -4.40 24.31 -4.74
C THR A 335 -5.47 24.75 -3.73
N PRO A 336 -5.19 25.76 -2.87
CA PRO A 336 -6.19 26.31 -1.95
C PRO A 336 -7.48 26.75 -2.66
N GLU A 337 -7.35 27.36 -3.85
CA GLU A 337 -8.48 27.81 -4.66
C GLU A 337 -9.30 26.64 -5.20
N ALA A 338 -8.64 25.55 -5.63
CA ALA A 338 -9.31 24.33 -6.06
C ALA A 338 -10.10 23.69 -4.90
N LEU A 339 -9.49 23.59 -3.72
CA LEU A 339 -10.17 23.06 -2.54
C LEU A 339 -11.42 23.88 -2.21
N GLU A 340 -11.33 25.21 -2.29
CA GLU A 340 -12.46 26.07 -1.95
C GLU A 340 -13.63 25.94 -2.95
N ILE A 341 -13.33 25.76 -4.24
CA ILE A 341 -14.35 25.46 -5.26
C ILE A 341 -15.01 24.10 -4.99
N LEU A 342 -14.21 23.09 -4.63
CA LEU A 342 -14.68 21.71 -4.43
C LEU A 342 -15.46 21.50 -3.12
N LYS A 343 -15.41 22.44 -2.16
CA LYS A 343 -16.28 22.40 -0.97
C LYS A 343 -17.76 22.47 -1.30
N SER A 344 -18.12 22.99 -2.49
CA SER A 344 -19.50 22.95 -3.00
C SER A 344 -20.05 21.52 -3.17
N LYS A 345 -19.18 20.50 -3.19
CA LYS A 345 -19.52 19.07 -3.26
C LYS A 345 -19.07 18.35 -1.98
N PRO A 346 -19.75 18.53 -0.83
CA PRO A 346 -19.27 18.05 0.48
C PRO A 346 -19.12 16.52 0.59
N ASN A 347 -19.77 15.76 -0.30
CA ASN A 347 -19.68 14.30 -0.33
C ASN A 347 -18.53 13.78 -1.20
N LEU A 348 -17.95 14.61 -2.07
CA LEU A 348 -16.88 14.23 -2.99
C LEU A 348 -15.60 13.97 -2.19
N ARG A 349 -15.01 12.78 -2.33
CA ARG A 349 -13.79 12.42 -1.61
C ARG A 349 -12.58 12.96 -2.37
N LEU A 350 -11.75 13.77 -1.71
CA LEU A 350 -10.52 14.30 -2.29
C LEU A 350 -9.32 13.67 -1.60
N LEU A 351 -8.43 13.05 -2.38
CA LEU A 351 -7.22 12.41 -1.88
C LEU A 351 -5.98 13.07 -2.47
N ALA A 352 -5.14 13.63 -1.60
CA ALA A 352 -3.79 14.07 -1.96
C ALA A 352 -2.80 12.92 -1.70
N ALA A 353 -2.35 12.29 -2.78
CA ALA A 353 -1.41 11.17 -2.72
C ALA A 353 0.04 11.60 -2.47
N GLY A 354 0.37 12.86 -2.77
CA GLY A 354 1.74 13.36 -2.86
C GLY A 354 2.41 12.99 -4.19
N GLU A 355 3.63 13.49 -4.38
CA GLU A 355 4.42 13.14 -5.55
C GLU A 355 4.86 11.66 -5.50
N ARG A 356 4.71 10.98 -6.64
CA ARG A 356 5.17 9.59 -6.77
C ARG A 356 6.69 9.56 -6.77
N ALA A 357 7.25 8.69 -5.92
CA ALA A 357 8.70 8.46 -5.93
C ALA A 357 9.18 8.08 -7.33
N ALA A 358 10.33 8.63 -7.74
CA ALA A 358 10.93 8.37 -9.06
C ALA A 358 11.30 6.89 -9.25
N TYR A 359 11.58 6.18 -8.15
CA TYR A 359 11.80 4.75 -8.13
C TYR A 359 10.55 4.02 -7.64
N ARG A 360 10.25 2.88 -8.27
CA ARG A 360 9.06 2.10 -7.94
C ARG A 360 9.34 1.26 -6.70
N VAL A 361 8.47 1.37 -5.71
CA VAL A 361 8.74 0.86 -4.35
C VAL A 361 7.95 -0.42 -4.05
N GLN A 362 6.88 -0.71 -4.79
CA GLN A 362 6.14 -1.95 -4.62
C GLN A 362 6.89 -3.08 -5.32
N GLU A 363 7.45 -3.99 -4.53
CA GLU A 363 8.24 -5.12 -5.02
C GLU A 363 7.36 -6.26 -5.50
N TYR A 364 6.24 -6.50 -4.82
CA TYR A 364 5.37 -7.65 -5.06
C TYR A 364 3.89 -7.26 -5.15
N GLN A 365 3.16 -8.01 -5.98
CA GLN A 365 1.70 -8.07 -6.01
C GLN A 365 1.27 -9.45 -5.55
N VAL A 366 0.35 -9.50 -4.58
CA VAL A 366 -0.19 -10.73 -4.00
C VAL A 366 -1.62 -10.91 -4.47
N ARG A 367 -1.97 -12.08 -5.00
CA ARG A 367 -3.35 -12.43 -5.39
C ARG A 367 -3.79 -13.69 -4.66
N PRO A 368 -4.86 -13.63 -3.84
CA PRO A 368 -5.36 -14.82 -3.16
C PRO A 368 -5.91 -15.85 -4.16
N VAL A 369 -5.73 -17.13 -3.85
CA VAL A 369 -6.37 -18.28 -4.51
C VAL A 369 -6.88 -19.25 -3.44
N SER A 370 -7.73 -20.22 -3.81
CA SER A 370 -8.25 -21.18 -2.84
C SER A 370 -7.13 -21.93 -2.12
N GLY A 371 -7.00 -21.73 -0.81
CA GLY A 371 -5.98 -22.37 0.02
C GLY A 371 -4.56 -21.76 -0.07
N GLY A 372 -4.36 -20.64 -0.77
CA GLY A 372 -3.04 -20.03 -0.91
C GLY A 372 -3.06 -18.65 -1.58
N PHE A 373 -1.92 -18.22 -2.12
CA PHE A 373 -1.80 -16.97 -2.87
C PHE A 373 -0.68 -17.05 -3.92
N LEU A 374 -0.82 -16.26 -4.98
CA LEU A 374 0.19 -16.05 -6.01
C LEU A 374 0.96 -14.76 -5.71
N VAL A 375 2.25 -14.74 -6.02
CA VAL A 375 3.11 -13.56 -5.88
C VAL A 375 3.79 -13.30 -7.22
N GLN A 376 3.77 -12.06 -7.68
CA GLN A 376 4.45 -11.62 -8.90
C GLN A 376 5.01 -10.20 -8.73
N GLU A 377 5.88 -9.77 -9.62
CA GLU A 377 6.25 -8.35 -9.73
C GLU A 377 5.10 -7.54 -10.36
N PRO A 378 4.90 -6.27 -9.97
CA PRO A 378 3.94 -5.40 -10.65
C PRO A 378 4.35 -5.10 -12.09
N ASP A 379 3.37 -4.98 -13.00
CA ASP A 379 3.63 -4.60 -14.38
C ASP A 379 3.99 -3.11 -14.48
N TYR A 380 5.29 -2.88 -14.44
CA TYR A 380 5.91 -1.57 -14.45
C TYR A 380 6.66 -1.27 -15.74
N HIS A 381 6.51 -2.12 -16.75
CA HIS A 381 7.20 -1.94 -18.01
C HIS A 381 6.74 -0.65 -18.70
N VAL A 382 7.71 0.07 -19.26
CA VAL A 382 7.50 1.26 -20.09
C VAL A 382 8.10 0.94 -21.44
N LEU A 383 7.26 0.94 -22.47
CA LEU A 383 7.67 0.64 -23.84
C LEU A 383 8.66 1.70 -24.33
N ASP A 384 9.84 1.27 -24.77
CA ASP A 384 10.75 2.12 -25.54
C ASP A 384 10.25 2.20 -27.00
N PRO A 385 9.86 3.39 -27.49
CA PRO A 385 9.42 3.54 -28.88
C PRO A 385 10.45 3.12 -29.92
N ALA A 386 11.74 3.04 -29.58
CA ALA A 386 12.79 2.56 -30.47
C ALA A 386 12.73 1.04 -30.73
N HIS A 387 12.07 0.28 -29.86
CA HIS A 387 11.89 -1.17 -30.00
C HIS A 387 10.63 -1.55 -30.79
N LEU A 388 9.83 -0.58 -31.24
CA LEU A 388 8.67 -0.85 -32.07
C LEU A 388 9.07 -1.37 -33.45
N LYS A 389 8.53 -2.53 -33.83
CA LYS A 389 8.74 -3.12 -35.15
C LYS A 389 7.53 -2.85 -36.05
N VAL A 390 7.70 -2.07 -37.12
CA VAL A 390 6.68 -1.98 -38.17
C VAL A 390 6.68 -3.28 -38.97
N VAL A 391 5.52 -3.93 -39.09
CA VAL A 391 5.39 -5.25 -39.74
C VAL A 391 4.58 -5.23 -41.04
N THR A 392 3.85 -4.16 -41.31
CA THR A 392 3.10 -3.90 -42.55
C THR A 392 3.89 -3.08 -43.56
N ALA A 393 3.41 -3.03 -44.81
CA ALA A 393 3.97 -2.19 -45.86
C ALA A 393 3.82 -0.69 -45.54
N ARG A 394 2.66 -0.27 -45.02
CA ARG A 394 2.44 1.11 -44.54
C ARG A 394 3.10 1.30 -43.18
N LYS A 395 3.83 2.42 -43.02
CA LYS A 395 4.36 2.88 -41.74
C LYS A 395 3.36 3.86 -41.09
N PRO A 396 3.24 3.86 -39.74
CA PRO A 396 2.41 4.85 -39.08
C PRO A 396 3.00 6.26 -39.27
N GLU A 397 2.13 7.24 -39.45
CA GLU A 397 2.47 8.66 -39.39
C GLU A 397 2.83 9.07 -37.95
N GLU A 398 3.49 10.22 -37.76
CA GLU A 398 3.94 10.62 -36.42
C GLU A 398 2.78 10.76 -35.42
N ARG A 399 1.65 11.33 -35.86
CA ARG A 399 0.45 11.45 -35.02
C ARG A 399 -0.12 10.08 -34.65
N GLU A 400 -0.19 9.16 -35.61
CA GLU A 400 -0.63 7.79 -35.33
C GLU A 400 0.32 7.11 -34.36
N ARG A 401 1.64 7.31 -34.51
CA ARG A 401 2.63 6.76 -33.59
C ARG A 401 2.45 7.30 -32.16
N GLU A 402 2.22 8.60 -32.00
CA GLU A 402 1.94 9.20 -30.71
C GLU A 402 0.66 8.64 -30.06
N ASP A 403 -0.40 8.44 -30.87
CA ASP A 403 -1.66 7.87 -30.41
C ASP A 403 -1.55 6.36 -30.10
N LEU A 404 -0.74 5.61 -30.86
CA LEU A 404 -0.48 4.19 -30.60
C LEU A 404 0.22 4.03 -29.24
N LEU A 405 1.21 4.88 -28.94
CA LEU A 405 1.90 4.87 -27.64
C LEU A 405 0.94 5.24 -26.50
N PHE A 406 0.09 6.25 -26.69
CA PHE A 406 -0.95 6.61 -25.73
C PHE A 406 -1.92 5.44 -25.50
N ALA A 407 -2.48 4.84 -26.56
CA ALA A 407 -3.40 3.72 -26.47
C ALA A 407 -2.74 2.49 -25.83
N TRP A 408 -1.46 2.25 -26.10
CA TRP A 408 -0.67 1.19 -25.47
C TRP A 408 -0.50 1.38 -23.96
N GLN A 409 -0.22 2.60 -23.53
CA GLN A 409 -0.16 2.91 -22.09
C GLN A 409 -1.52 2.71 -21.41
N VAL A 410 -2.63 3.08 -22.08
CA VAL A 410 -3.97 2.89 -21.53
C VAL A 410 -4.36 1.40 -21.47
N VAL A 411 -4.14 0.63 -22.55
CA VAL A 411 -4.61 -0.77 -22.65
C VAL A 411 -4.02 -1.66 -21.56
N LYS A 412 -2.81 -1.36 -21.08
CA LYS A 412 -2.16 -2.00 -19.92
C LYS A 412 -2.99 -1.96 -18.63
N HIS A 413 -3.89 -0.99 -18.49
CA HIS A 413 -4.74 -0.81 -17.32
C HIS A 413 -6.19 -1.29 -17.51
N VAL A 414 -6.51 -1.85 -18.68
CA VAL A 414 -7.82 -2.40 -18.99
C VAL A 414 -7.83 -3.91 -18.70
N LYS A 415 -8.91 -4.43 -18.11
CA LYS A 415 -9.03 -5.88 -17.86
C LYS A 415 -9.04 -6.67 -19.17
N SER A 416 -8.33 -7.79 -19.19
CA SER A 416 -8.15 -8.62 -20.38
C SER A 416 -9.34 -9.52 -20.69
N ASN A 417 -9.64 -9.82 -21.95
CA ASN A 417 -9.02 -9.29 -23.17
C ASN A 417 -9.41 -7.83 -23.42
N ALA A 418 -8.41 -6.98 -23.71
CA ALA A 418 -8.60 -5.54 -23.84
C ALA A 418 -8.30 -5.02 -25.26
N ILE A 419 -9.15 -4.09 -25.71
CA ILE A 419 -8.95 -3.27 -26.91
C ILE A 419 -9.22 -1.81 -26.57
N VAL A 420 -8.31 -0.91 -26.96
CA VAL A 420 -8.48 0.54 -26.80
C VAL A 420 -8.41 1.20 -28.18
N VAL A 421 -9.43 1.97 -28.53
CA VAL A 421 -9.44 2.87 -29.69
C VAL A 421 -9.15 4.27 -29.19
N ALA A 422 -8.20 4.96 -29.81
CA ALA A 422 -7.80 6.31 -29.39
C ALA A 422 -7.46 7.20 -30.58
N LYS A 423 -7.58 8.51 -30.36
CA LYS A 423 -7.17 9.54 -31.33
C LYS A 423 -6.87 10.85 -30.62
N ASP A 424 -5.85 11.57 -31.07
CA ASP A 424 -5.42 12.87 -30.56
C ASP A 424 -5.22 12.86 -29.02
N GLY A 425 -4.64 11.77 -28.49
CA GLY A 425 -4.40 11.58 -27.06
C GLY A 425 -5.65 11.37 -26.20
N VAL A 426 -6.78 10.96 -26.81
CA VAL A 426 -8.06 10.70 -26.13
C VAL A 426 -8.56 9.29 -26.47
N THR A 427 -9.05 8.56 -25.47
CA THR A 427 -9.75 7.29 -25.70
C THR A 427 -11.12 7.54 -26.32
N LEU A 428 -11.47 6.79 -27.36
CA LEU A 428 -12.76 6.87 -28.05
C LEU A 428 -13.65 5.67 -27.77
N GLY A 429 -13.05 4.52 -27.48
CA GLY A 429 -13.76 3.31 -27.11
C GLY A 429 -12.84 2.27 -26.46
N ILE A 430 -13.39 1.53 -25.49
CA ILE A 430 -12.64 0.60 -24.63
C ILE A 430 -13.46 -0.67 -24.49
N GLY A 431 -12.94 -1.76 -25.06
CA GLY A 431 -13.50 -3.10 -24.89
C GLY A 431 -12.75 -3.82 -23.79
N ALA A 432 -13.34 -3.94 -22.60
CA ALA A 432 -12.72 -4.52 -21.42
C ALA A 432 -13.27 -5.91 -21.06
N GLY A 433 -12.40 -6.78 -20.54
CA GLY A 433 -12.78 -7.98 -19.79
C GLY A 433 -13.41 -9.10 -20.61
N GLN A 434 -13.18 -9.17 -21.92
CA GLN A 434 -13.84 -10.16 -22.78
C GLN A 434 -13.07 -11.49 -22.86
N MET A 435 -13.79 -12.60 -23.00
CA MET A 435 -13.19 -13.92 -23.16
C MET A 435 -12.59 -14.11 -24.56
N ASN A 436 -13.10 -13.41 -25.57
CA ASN A 436 -12.60 -13.45 -26.94
C ASN A 436 -12.20 -12.04 -27.43
N ARG A 437 -11.13 -11.97 -28.22
CA ARG A 437 -10.49 -10.72 -28.68
C ARG A 437 -11.40 -9.90 -29.59
N VAL A 438 -12.04 -10.56 -30.55
CA VAL A 438 -12.92 -9.93 -31.53
C VAL A 438 -14.15 -9.28 -30.86
N GLY A 439 -14.63 -9.85 -29.75
CA GLY A 439 -15.68 -9.28 -28.92
C GLY A 439 -15.25 -8.00 -28.21
N ALA A 440 -14.03 -7.96 -27.66
CA ALA A 440 -13.46 -6.73 -27.12
C ALA A 440 -13.34 -5.64 -28.20
N ALA A 441 -12.88 -6.03 -29.40
CA ALA A 441 -12.76 -5.09 -30.52
C ALA A 441 -14.12 -4.53 -30.94
N ARG A 442 -15.15 -5.39 -31.03
CA ARG A 442 -16.52 -4.95 -31.36
C ARG A 442 -17.04 -3.91 -30.37
N ILE A 443 -16.89 -4.16 -29.07
CA ILE A 443 -17.33 -3.21 -28.02
C ILE A 443 -16.58 -1.87 -28.17
N ALA A 444 -15.25 -1.91 -28.32
CA ALA A 444 -14.45 -0.71 -28.44
C ALA A 444 -14.81 0.11 -29.70
N LEU A 445 -14.97 -0.56 -30.83
CA LEU A 445 -15.31 0.08 -32.11
C LEU A 445 -16.74 0.63 -32.11
N GLU A 446 -17.70 -0.09 -31.52
CA GLU A 446 -19.08 0.37 -31.37
C GLU A 446 -19.17 1.62 -30.48
N GLN A 447 -18.45 1.63 -29.35
CA GLN A 447 -18.38 2.81 -28.47
C GLN A 447 -17.70 4.02 -29.15
N ALA A 448 -16.66 3.77 -29.95
CA ALA A 448 -16.03 4.83 -30.74
C ALA A 448 -16.97 5.38 -31.83
N GLY A 449 -17.78 4.50 -32.44
CA GLY A 449 -18.73 4.83 -33.49
C GLY A 449 -18.05 5.55 -34.67
N ALA A 450 -18.64 6.62 -35.16
CA ALA A 450 -18.06 7.41 -36.27
C ALA A 450 -16.69 8.02 -35.94
N ARG A 451 -16.34 8.16 -34.65
CA ARG A 451 -15.04 8.70 -34.22
C ARG A 451 -13.89 7.72 -34.46
N ALA A 452 -14.16 6.43 -34.68
CA ALA A 452 -13.15 5.42 -35.00
C ALA A 452 -12.42 5.70 -36.31
N LYS A 453 -13.03 6.46 -37.24
CA LYS A 453 -12.43 6.77 -38.53
C LYS A 453 -11.16 7.64 -38.36
N GLY A 454 -10.03 7.12 -38.82
CA GLY A 454 -8.73 7.75 -38.65
C GLY A 454 -8.20 7.70 -37.21
N ALA A 455 -8.74 6.82 -36.38
CA ALA A 455 -8.23 6.53 -35.05
C ALA A 455 -7.25 5.34 -35.10
N VAL A 456 -6.55 5.11 -33.99
CA VAL A 456 -5.67 3.96 -33.82
C VAL A 456 -6.28 2.94 -32.85
N LEU A 457 -5.78 1.72 -32.87
CA LEU A 457 -6.23 0.63 -32.01
C LEU A 457 -5.05 -0.06 -31.29
N ALA A 458 -5.13 -0.22 -29.98
CA ALA A 458 -4.20 -0.99 -29.18
C ALA A 458 -4.84 -2.27 -28.65
N SER A 459 -4.07 -3.36 -28.63
CA SER A 459 -4.49 -4.67 -28.08
C SER A 459 -3.49 -5.14 -27.04
N ASP A 460 -3.95 -5.48 -25.83
CA ASP A 460 -3.08 -5.93 -24.73
C ASP A 460 -2.30 -7.22 -25.04
N ALA A 461 -2.84 -8.05 -25.93
CA ALA A 461 -2.26 -9.29 -26.40
C ALA A 461 -2.36 -9.42 -27.93
N PHE A 462 -1.69 -10.43 -28.50
CA PHE A 462 -1.70 -10.65 -29.95
C PHE A 462 -3.11 -11.03 -30.47
N PHE A 463 -3.31 -10.85 -31.78
CA PHE A 463 -4.52 -11.32 -32.46
C PHE A 463 -4.41 -12.80 -32.84
N PRO A 464 -5.36 -13.65 -32.39
CA PRO A 464 -5.35 -15.08 -32.74
C PRO A 464 -5.77 -15.32 -34.19
N PHE A 465 -6.57 -14.42 -34.77
CA PHE A 465 -7.11 -14.48 -36.13
C PHE A 465 -7.15 -13.07 -36.74
N SER A 466 -7.32 -12.98 -38.06
CA SER A 466 -7.41 -11.71 -38.79
C SER A 466 -8.76 -10.98 -38.62
N ASP A 467 -9.75 -11.60 -37.97
CA ASP A 467 -11.11 -11.07 -37.76
C ASP A 467 -11.13 -9.70 -37.07
N THR A 468 -10.27 -9.51 -36.08
CA THR A 468 -10.13 -8.26 -35.33
C THR A 468 -9.58 -7.14 -36.21
N VAL A 469 -8.65 -7.48 -37.12
CA VAL A 469 -8.08 -6.54 -38.09
C VAL A 469 -9.11 -6.17 -39.16
N ALA A 470 -9.90 -7.14 -39.62
CA ALA A 470 -11.00 -6.89 -40.56
C ALA A 470 -12.03 -5.91 -39.97
N LEU A 471 -12.48 -6.13 -38.73
CA LEU A 471 -13.38 -5.20 -38.04
C LEU A 471 -12.76 -3.80 -37.88
N ALA A 472 -11.47 -3.72 -37.55
CA ALA A 472 -10.77 -2.45 -37.45
C ALA A 472 -10.75 -1.70 -38.79
N ALA A 473 -10.52 -2.41 -39.90
CA ALA A 473 -10.54 -1.84 -41.25
C ALA A 473 -11.94 -1.32 -41.62
N GLU A 474 -13.00 -2.09 -41.33
CA GLU A 474 -14.39 -1.68 -41.57
C GLU A 474 -14.75 -0.41 -40.77
N ALA A 475 -14.25 -0.27 -39.55
CA ALA A 475 -14.44 0.91 -38.71
C ALA A 475 -13.56 2.11 -39.11
N GLY A 476 -12.62 1.93 -40.05
CA GLY A 476 -11.73 2.98 -40.54
C GLY A 476 -10.55 3.29 -39.61
N ILE A 477 -10.10 2.33 -38.80
CA ILE A 477 -8.84 2.41 -38.04
C ILE A 477 -7.68 2.47 -39.02
N THR A 478 -6.70 3.36 -38.76
CA THR A 478 -5.57 3.57 -39.68
C THR A 478 -4.26 2.99 -39.17
N ALA A 479 -4.14 2.74 -37.86
CA ALA A 479 -2.99 2.06 -37.29
C ALA A 479 -3.32 1.17 -36.09
N ILE A 480 -2.53 0.11 -35.90
CA ILE A 480 -2.67 -0.90 -34.85
C ILE A 480 -1.35 -1.12 -34.11
N ILE A 481 -1.40 -1.24 -32.79
CA ILE A 481 -0.30 -1.70 -31.94
C ILE A 481 -0.72 -2.96 -31.17
N GLN A 482 0.11 -4.00 -31.25
CA GLN A 482 -0.09 -5.26 -30.54
C GLN A 482 1.27 -5.91 -30.21
N PRO A 483 1.33 -6.96 -29.37
CA PRO A 483 2.59 -7.63 -29.10
C PRO A 483 3.21 -8.36 -30.30
N GLY A 484 2.37 -9.00 -31.12
CA GLY A 484 2.82 -10.07 -32.03
C GLY A 484 3.15 -11.37 -31.28
N GLY A 485 3.70 -12.35 -32.00
CA GLY A 485 4.06 -13.67 -31.47
C GLY A 485 3.02 -14.77 -31.69
N SER A 486 1.99 -14.52 -32.49
CA SER A 486 1.06 -15.57 -32.93
C SER A 486 1.70 -16.41 -34.04
N VAL A 487 1.42 -17.72 -34.06
CA VAL A 487 1.72 -18.57 -35.23
C VAL A 487 0.97 -18.12 -36.49
N ARG A 488 -0.04 -17.24 -36.34
CA ARG A 488 -0.86 -16.64 -37.40
C ARG A 488 -0.63 -15.14 -37.58
N ASP A 489 0.48 -14.58 -37.10
CA ASP A 489 0.76 -13.14 -37.26
C ASP A 489 0.66 -12.70 -38.73
N GLU A 490 1.14 -13.54 -39.66
CA GLU A 490 1.09 -13.28 -41.11
C GLU A 490 -0.35 -13.07 -41.65
N GLU A 491 -1.35 -13.76 -41.08
CA GLU A 491 -2.76 -13.55 -41.47
C GLU A 491 -3.25 -12.15 -41.07
N SER A 492 -2.84 -11.69 -39.88
CA SER A 492 -3.19 -10.35 -39.38
C SER A 492 -2.45 -9.25 -40.14
N ILE A 493 -1.18 -9.46 -40.47
CA ILE A 493 -0.37 -8.51 -41.25
C ILE A 493 -0.96 -8.34 -42.64
N LYS A 494 -1.28 -9.44 -43.34
CA LYS A 494 -1.93 -9.38 -44.66
C LYS A 494 -3.28 -8.68 -44.62
N ALA A 495 -4.09 -8.93 -43.59
CA ALA A 495 -5.37 -8.24 -43.43
C ALA A 495 -5.18 -6.74 -43.19
N ALA A 496 -4.16 -6.34 -42.42
CA ALA A 496 -3.83 -4.94 -42.19
C ALA A 496 -3.35 -4.26 -43.48
N ASP A 497 -2.44 -4.89 -44.23
CA ASP A 497 -1.98 -4.39 -45.52
C ASP A 497 -3.14 -4.24 -46.52
N ALA A 498 -4.04 -5.23 -46.59
CA ALA A 498 -5.22 -5.17 -47.46
C ALA A 498 -6.19 -4.03 -47.06
N GLY A 499 -6.27 -3.72 -45.76
CA GLY A 499 -7.06 -2.60 -45.23
C GLY A 499 -6.34 -1.25 -45.24
N GLY A 500 -5.08 -1.18 -45.68
CA GLY A 500 -4.25 0.03 -45.62
C GLY A 500 -3.87 0.47 -44.20
N ILE A 501 -3.91 -0.45 -43.24
CA ILE A 501 -3.63 -0.20 -41.82
C ILE A 501 -2.14 -0.39 -41.54
N ALA A 502 -1.52 0.59 -40.87
CA ALA A 502 -0.16 0.41 -40.35
C ALA A 502 -0.19 -0.46 -39.08
N MET A 503 0.65 -1.48 -38.97
CA MET A 503 0.73 -2.33 -37.78
C MET A 503 2.14 -2.34 -37.20
N VAL A 504 2.23 -2.17 -35.88
CA VAL A 504 3.48 -2.26 -35.12
C VAL A 504 3.42 -3.33 -34.04
N PHE A 505 4.53 -4.06 -33.89
CA PHE A 505 4.71 -5.07 -32.85
C PHE A 505 5.59 -4.55 -31.72
N THR A 506 5.20 -4.84 -30.48
CA THR A 506 5.95 -4.47 -29.26
C THR A 506 6.79 -5.61 -28.70
N GLY A 507 6.40 -6.87 -28.94
CA GLY A 507 6.97 -8.05 -28.26
C GLY A 507 6.62 -8.15 -26.78
N ILE A 508 5.74 -7.28 -26.26
CA ILE A 508 5.38 -7.19 -24.84
C ILE A 508 3.86 -7.36 -24.70
N ARG A 509 3.42 -8.19 -23.74
CA ARG A 509 2.00 -8.42 -23.46
C ARG A 509 1.63 -7.87 -22.07
N HIS A 510 0.50 -7.17 -21.98
CA HIS A 510 0.02 -6.54 -20.74
C HIS A 510 -1.32 -7.13 -20.26
N PHE A 511 -1.34 -8.42 -19.91
CA PHE A 511 -2.56 -9.02 -19.37
C PHE A 511 -2.88 -8.52 -17.96
N ARG A 512 -4.16 -8.29 -17.68
CA ARG A 512 -4.67 -7.86 -16.39
C ARG A 512 -5.99 -8.56 -16.06
N HIS A 513 -6.02 -9.23 -14.91
CA HIS A 513 -7.19 -9.99 -14.43
C HIS A 513 -7.71 -9.51 -13.09
#